data_AF-A0A137NTS8-F1
#
_entry.id   AF-A0A137NTS8-F1
#
_cell.length_a   1.000
_cell.length_b   1.000
_cell.length_c   1.000
_cell.angle_alpha   90.00
_cell.angle_beta   90.00
_cell.angle_gamma   90.00
#
_symmetry.space_group_name_H-M   'P 1'
#
loop_
_entity.id
_entity.type
_entity.pdbx_description
1 polymer ?
#
loop_
_entity_poly.entity_id
_entity_poly.type
_entity_poly.pdbx_seq_one_letter_code
_entity_poly.pdbx_strand_id
1 'polypeptide(L)'
;MASHVEDLDLMIKTVLNSKPWEVESEVVPIPYREVTLPKKLRIGYYLDDGKFPITPACERAVMMAVEALKAAGHDVFPYHEPSLRGASNLYNKLFGLDKSVPKHQALMSHEKMTVENKGYALTHSLPKWATWIFCKVLSVILGEKEYSEVVWDFNTADTNTMFKLVAEREEREKKSFEAWNNAVDENGAPMDFVICPISPLPSFEHNTFIFLPQLYGSSFLYNLIGNTTGIIPVSRVNREIDGIEDLDAWLKSKVSKDYSEKFYIHKITYNQYNADEMHGLPVAIQVVGRKFEEEKVAKGMELIDKILKEYDQPNKYTTYSQYQKENSN
;
A
#
# COMPACT_ATOMS: atom_id res chain seq x y z
N MET A 1 4.91 -5.76 14.78
CA MET A 1 5.10 -6.90 13.84
C MET A 1 5.23 -8.16 14.67
N ALA A 2 4.59 -9.25 14.25
CA ALA A 2 4.65 -10.54 14.95
C ALA A 2 4.44 -11.69 13.95
N SER A 3 4.64 -12.92 14.41
CA SER A 3 4.45 -14.13 13.57
C SER A 3 2.99 -14.59 13.50
N HIS A 4 2.18 -14.19 14.49
CA HIS A 4 0.76 -14.51 14.59
C HIS A 4 -0.02 -13.21 14.80
N VAL A 5 -1.28 -13.18 14.37
CA VAL A 5 -2.12 -11.98 14.49
C VAL A 5 -2.50 -11.72 15.94
N GLU A 6 -2.70 -12.78 16.72
CA GLU A 6 -3.02 -12.74 18.14
C GLU A 6 -1.93 -12.04 18.96
N ASP A 7 -0.66 -12.18 18.54
CA ASP A 7 0.47 -11.48 19.16
C ASP A 7 0.42 -9.96 18.90
N LEU A 8 -0.17 -9.52 17.78
CA LEU A 8 -0.38 -8.10 17.49
C LEU A 8 -1.44 -7.50 18.41
N ASP A 9 -2.55 -8.21 18.62
CA ASP A 9 -3.61 -7.82 19.56
C ASP A 9 -3.08 -7.72 20.99
N LEU A 10 -2.30 -8.71 21.42
CA LEU A 10 -1.61 -8.69 22.71
C LEU A 10 -0.67 -7.49 22.84
N MET A 11 0.13 -7.19 21.81
CA MET A 11 1.02 -6.03 21.79
C MET A 11 0.24 -4.71 21.95
N ILE A 12 -0.85 -4.52 21.19
CA ILE A 12 -1.70 -3.33 21.28
C ILE A 12 -2.28 -3.21 22.69
N LYS A 13 -2.82 -4.31 23.23
CA LYS A 13 -3.38 -4.36 24.58
C LYS A 13 -2.34 -4.01 25.65
N THR A 14 -1.13 -4.56 25.56
CA THR A 14 -0.05 -4.27 26.51
C THR A 14 0.37 -2.80 26.47
N VAL A 15 0.56 -2.24 25.27
CA VAL A 15 0.96 -0.84 25.11
C VAL A 15 -0.14 0.11 25.62
N LEU A 16 -1.40 -0.09 25.25
CA LEU A 16 -2.47 0.81 25.71
C LEU A 16 -2.73 0.68 27.22
N ASN A 17 -2.57 -0.51 27.80
CA ASN A 17 -2.69 -0.72 29.24
C ASN A 17 -1.54 -0.09 30.05
N SER A 18 -0.39 0.18 29.44
CA SER A 18 0.67 0.96 30.09
C SER A 18 0.37 2.46 30.11
N LYS A 19 -0.78 2.89 29.57
CA LYS A 19 -1.25 4.28 29.54
C LYS A 19 -0.17 5.27 29.07
N PRO A 20 0.36 5.10 27.85
CA PRO A 20 1.46 5.93 27.34
C PRO A 20 1.14 7.44 27.35
N TRP A 21 -0.14 7.82 27.28
CA TRP A 21 -0.59 9.21 27.40
C TRP A 21 -0.37 9.85 28.78
N GLU A 22 -0.07 9.07 29.83
CA GLU A 22 0.31 9.63 31.15
C GLU A 22 1.77 10.11 31.17
N VAL A 23 2.61 9.67 30.22
CA VAL A 23 4.03 10.02 30.13
C VAL A 23 4.39 10.78 28.85
N GLU A 24 3.60 10.63 27.78
CA GLU A 24 3.79 11.30 26.49
C GLU A 24 2.56 12.11 26.11
N SER A 25 2.75 13.41 25.90
CA SER A 25 1.67 14.38 25.66
C SER A 25 1.03 14.27 24.27
N GLU A 26 1.76 13.69 23.30
CA GLU A 26 1.29 13.53 21.92
C GLU A 26 0.35 12.33 21.73
N VAL A 27 0.27 11.44 22.72
CA VAL A 27 -0.54 10.22 22.63
C VAL A 27 -1.99 10.52 23.04
N VAL A 28 -2.93 10.24 22.15
CA VAL A 28 -4.36 10.37 22.44
C VAL A 28 -4.75 9.35 23.52
N PRO A 29 -5.45 9.75 24.60
CA PRO A 29 -5.77 8.88 25.73
C PRO A 29 -6.93 7.91 25.41
N ILE A 30 -6.70 6.99 24.47
CA ILE A 30 -7.65 5.95 24.08
C ILE A 30 -7.22 4.62 24.72
N PRO A 31 -7.96 4.11 25.72
CA PRO A 31 -7.67 2.80 26.29
C PRO A 31 -8.03 1.67 25.33
N TYR A 32 -7.44 0.50 25.55
CA TYR A 32 -7.80 -0.71 24.82
C TYR A 32 -9.30 -1.01 24.98
N ARG A 33 -9.97 -1.27 23.86
CA ARG A 33 -11.39 -1.63 23.81
C ARG A 33 -11.56 -3.09 23.44
N GLU A 34 -12.38 -3.80 24.20
CA GLU A 34 -12.83 -5.14 23.81
C GLU A 34 -13.83 -4.99 22.65
N VAL A 35 -13.45 -5.49 21.47
CA VAL A 35 -14.25 -5.40 20.24
C VAL A 35 -14.89 -6.75 19.94
N THR A 36 -16.21 -6.75 19.74
CA THR A 36 -16.94 -7.90 19.20
C THR A 36 -17.28 -7.63 17.73
N LEU A 37 -16.77 -8.46 16.82
CA LEU A 37 -17.09 -8.35 15.40
C LEU A 37 -18.52 -8.87 15.13
N PRO A 38 -19.24 -8.30 14.14
CA PRO A 38 -20.52 -8.84 13.72
C PRO A 38 -20.34 -10.23 13.09
N LYS A 39 -21.36 -11.09 13.22
CA LYS A 39 -21.33 -12.46 12.69
C LYS A 39 -21.11 -12.50 11.17
N LYS A 40 -21.74 -11.56 10.47
CA LYS A 40 -21.58 -11.35 9.02
C LYS A 40 -20.90 -10.00 8.85
N LEU A 41 -19.70 -10.04 8.26
CA LEU A 41 -18.93 -8.83 7.96
C LEU A 41 -19.33 -8.32 6.58
N ARG A 42 -19.29 -7.00 6.40
CA ARG A 42 -19.36 -6.37 5.08
C ARG A 42 -17.99 -5.82 4.70
N ILE A 43 -17.40 -6.34 3.64
CA ILE A 43 -15.99 -6.12 3.30
C ILE A 43 -15.90 -5.60 1.87
N GLY A 44 -15.39 -4.38 1.72
CA GLY A 44 -15.05 -3.84 0.41
C GLY A 44 -13.71 -4.41 -0.07
N TYR A 45 -13.51 -4.56 -1.38
CA TYR A 45 -12.18 -4.85 -1.91
C TYR A 45 -11.86 -4.06 -3.19
N TYR A 46 -10.58 -3.74 -3.38
CA TYR A 46 -10.05 -3.20 -4.63
C TYR A 46 -8.67 -3.78 -4.95
N LEU A 47 -8.29 -3.69 -6.22
CA LEU A 47 -7.05 -4.26 -6.74
C LEU A 47 -5.99 -3.20 -6.95
N ASP A 48 -6.30 -2.13 -7.69
CA ASP A 48 -5.33 -1.08 -7.99
C ASP A 48 -6.01 0.28 -8.12
N ASP A 49 -5.17 1.29 -8.36
CA ASP A 49 -5.56 2.67 -8.61
C ASP A 49 -5.74 2.99 -10.11
N GLY A 50 -5.69 1.96 -10.97
CA GLY A 50 -5.66 2.07 -12.43
C GLY A 50 -4.35 2.59 -13.01
N LYS A 51 -3.33 2.87 -12.19
CA LYS A 51 -2.03 3.40 -12.63
C LYS A 51 -0.98 2.32 -12.65
N PHE A 52 -0.74 1.68 -11.51
CA PHE A 52 0.21 0.57 -11.40
C PHE A 52 -0.57 -0.72 -11.19
N PRO A 53 -0.79 -1.51 -12.26
CA PRO A 53 -1.56 -2.73 -12.15
C PRO A 53 -0.86 -3.71 -11.23
N ILE A 54 -1.62 -4.41 -10.40
CA ILE A 54 -1.03 -5.42 -9.53
C ILE A 54 -0.66 -6.67 -10.33
N THR A 55 0.44 -7.32 -9.95
CA THR A 55 0.88 -8.57 -10.56
C THR A 55 -0.13 -9.70 -10.38
N PRO A 56 -0.10 -10.73 -11.25
CA PRO A 56 -0.97 -11.90 -11.12
C PRO A 56 -0.95 -12.53 -9.72
N ALA A 57 0.22 -12.64 -9.10
CA ALA A 57 0.36 -13.17 -7.74
C ALA A 57 -0.38 -12.32 -6.68
N CYS A 58 -0.24 -10.99 -6.74
CA CYS A 58 -0.93 -10.07 -5.83
C CYS A 58 -2.46 -10.05 -6.09
N GLU A 59 -2.88 -10.05 -7.35
CA GLU A 59 -4.30 -10.13 -7.73
C GLU A 59 -4.94 -11.41 -7.19
N ARG A 60 -4.26 -12.54 -7.41
CA ARG A 60 -4.69 -13.85 -6.90
C ARG A 60 -4.80 -13.87 -5.38
N ALA A 61 -3.84 -13.30 -4.65
CA ALA A 61 -3.90 -13.24 -3.20
C ALA A 61 -5.14 -12.47 -2.68
N VAL A 62 -5.49 -11.34 -3.30
CA VAL A 62 -6.72 -10.60 -2.95
C VAL A 62 -7.96 -11.43 -3.28
N MET A 63 -8.01 -12.02 -4.47
CA MET A 63 -9.17 -12.81 -4.91
C MET A 63 -9.37 -14.09 -4.08
N MET A 64 -8.30 -14.77 -3.67
CA MET A 64 -8.37 -15.90 -2.74
C MET A 64 -9.02 -15.50 -1.41
N ALA A 65 -8.68 -14.33 -0.87
CA ALA A 65 -9.33 -13.82 0.34
C ALA A 65 -10.80 -13.49 0.10
N VAL A 66 -11.13 -12.87 -1.04
CA VAL A 66 -12.53 -12.58 -1.42
C VAL A 66 -13.36 -13.86 -1.50
N GLU A 67 -12.85 -14.90 -2.15
CA GLU A 67 -13.52 -16.19 -2.31
C GLU A 67 -13.72 -16.90 -0.98
N ALA A 68 -12.67 -16.98 -0.16
CA ALA A 68 -12.74 -17.60 1.17
C ALA A 68 -13.75 -16.90 2.08
N LEU A 69 -13.76 -15.56 2.09
CA LEU A 69 -14.69 -14.76 2.90
C LEU A 69 -16.14 -14.91 2.44
N LYS A 70 -16.38 -14.94 1.13
CA LYS A 70 -17.72 -15.24 0.58
C LYS A 70 -18.18 -16.64 0.95
N ALA A 71 -17.30 -17.63 0.85
CA ALA A 71 -17.61 -19.02 1.22
C ALA A 71 -17.94 -19.17 2.71
N ALA A 72 -17.31 -18.37 3.58
CA ALA A 72 -17.62 -18.29 5.01
C ALA A 72 -18.90 -17.50 5.33
N GLY A 73 -19.61 -16.97 4.32
CA GLY A 73 -20.90 -16.29 4.47
C GLY A 73 -20.82 -14.78 4.72
N HIS A 74 -19.63 -14.17 4.59
CA HIS A 74 -19.46 -12.72 4.65
C HIS A 74 -19.92 -12.05 3.35
N ASP A 75 -20.30 -10.79 3.45
CA ASP A 75 -20.67 -9.96 2.32
C ASP A 75 -19.43 -9.24 1.79
N VAL A 76 -18.97 -9.63 0.61
CA VAL A 76 -17.73 -9.10 0.02
C VAL A 76 -18.02 -8.53 -1.36
N PHE A 77 -17.72 -7.26 -1.55
CA PHE A 77 -18.15 -6.50 -2.74
C PHE A 77 -17.02 -5.63 -3.31
N PRO A 78 -16.98 -5.41 -4.64
CA PRO A 78 -16.05 -4.46 -5.22
C PRO A 78 -16.27 -3.06 -4.64
N TYR A 79 -15.22 -2.45 -4.13
CA TYR A 79 -15.23 -1.11 -3.57
C TYR A 79 -14.31 -0.20 -4.38
N HIS A 80 -14.73 1.03 -4.61
CA HIS A 80 -13.88 2.04 -5.22
C HIS A 80 -13.49 3.05 -4.14
N GLU A 81 -12.20 3.08 -3.79
CA GLU A 81 -11.65 4.07 -2.86
C GLU A 81 -11.37 5.38 -3.62
N PRO A 82 -12.22 6.41 -3.47
CA PRO A 82 -12.13 7.63 -4.28
C PRO A 82 -10.84 8.43 -4.03
N SER A 83 -10.20 8.25 -2.87
CA SER A 83 -9.01 8.99 -2.49
C SER A 83 -7.71 8.30 -2.89
N LEU A 84 -7.76 7.07 -3.41
CA LEU A 84 -6.58 6.29 -3.79
C LEU A 84 -5.81 6.95 -4.94
N ARG A 85 -6.52 7.37 -5.99
CA ARG A 85 -5.89 7.97 -7.16
C ARG A 85 -5.25 9.32 -6.80
N GLY A 86 -3.95 9.43 -7.06
CA GLY A 86 -3.17 10.63 -6.75
C GLY A 86 -2.77 10.79 -5.28
N ALA A 87 -3.07 9.80 -4.41
CA ALA A 87 -2.57 9.78 -3.03
C ALA A 87 -1.03 9.86 -3.01
N SER A 88 -0.37 9.07 -3.86
CA SER A 88 1.09 9.08 -4.00
C SER A 88 1.64 10.45 -4.36
N ASN A 89 0.97 11.22 -5.23
CA ASN A 89 1.40 12.57 -5.59
C ASN A 89 1.33 13.52 -4.39
N LEU A 90 0.23 13.51 -3.64
CA LEU A 90 0.08 14.35 -2.45
C LEU A 90 1.09 13.95 -1.36
N TYR A 91 1.29 12.66 -1.13
CA TYR A 91 2.27 12.16 -0.17
C TYR A 91 3.68 12.66 -0.51
N ASN A 92 4.09 12.54 -1.78
CA ASN A 92 5.38 13.02 -2.24
C ASN A 92 5.55 14.54 -2.09
N LYS A 93 4.50 15.34 -2.31
CA LYS A 93 4.54 16.80 -2.07
C LYS A 93 4.78 17.14 -0.60
N LEU A 94 4.06 16.49 0.31
CA LEU A 94 4.19 16.72 1.75
C LEU A 94 5.55 16.25 2.26
N PHE A 95 6.06 15.13 1.75
CA PHE A 95 7.39 14.62 2.11
C PHE A 95 8.53 15.49 1.56
N GLY A 96 8.38 15.99 0.34
CA GLY A 96 9.37 16.77 -0.39
C GLY A 96 9.40 18.27 -0.06
N LEU A 97 8.69 18.74 0.97
CA LEU A 97 8.67 20.16 1.35
C LEU A 97 10.09 20.70 1.56
N ASP A 98 10.39 21.83 0.92
CA ASP A 98 11.70 22.47 0.90
C ASP A 98 12.83 21.50 0.51
N LYS A 99 12.53 20.58 -0.43
CA LYS A 99 13.42 19.51 -0.90
C LYS A 99 13.96 18.63 0.23
N SER A 100 13.23 18.56 1.34
CA SER A 100 13.67 17.91 2.57
C SER A 100 15.10 18.33 3.01
N VAL A 101 15.58 19.53 2.63
CA VAL A 101 16.99 19.95 2.85
C VAL A 101 17.39 19.90 4.32
N PRO A 102 16.59 20.41 5.27
CA PRO A 102 16.94 20.33 6.69
C PRO A 102 17.08 18.88 7.17
N LYS A 103 16.19 17.98 6.73
CA LYS A 103 16.24 16.54 7.03
C LYS A 103 17.49 15.91 6.43
N HIS A 104 17.82 16.23 5.18
CA HIS A 104 19.01 15.70 4.51
C HIS A 104 20.30 16.16 5.21
N GLN A 105 20.39 17.44 5.59
CA GLN A 105 21.54 17.96 6.35
C GLN A 105 21.72 17.29 7.71
N ALA A 106 20.62 17.02 8.42
CA ALA A 106 20.65 16.33 9.72
C ALA A 106 21.01 14.84 9.62
N LEU A 107 20.53 14.13 8.58
CA LEU A 107 20.86 12.71 8.37
C LEU A 107 22.32 12.53 7.89
N MET A 108 22.81 13.45 7.06
CA MET A 108 24.15 13.37 6.47
C MET A 108 25.27 13.76 7.43
N SER A 109 24.98 14.28 8.62
CA SER A 109 26.03 14.65 9.59
C SER A 109 26.70 13.44 10.24
N HIS A 110 26.09 12.25 10.19
CA HIS A 110 26.59 11.06 10.91
C HIS A 110 26.60 9.75 10.11
N GLU A 111 26.07 9.70 8.87
CA GLU A 111 25.93 8.44 8.11
C GLU A 111 26.55 8.49 6.70
N LYS A 112 26.94 7.32 6.19
CA LYS A 112 27.38 7.16 4.80
C LYS A 112 26.18 7.16 3.87
N MET A 113 26.25 7.96 2.80
CA MET A 113 25.17 8.05 1.83
C MET A 113 25.05 6.76 1.00
N THR A 114 23.89 6.12 1.07
CA THR A 114 23.52 4.96 0.23
C THR A 114 23.36 5.38 -1.24
N VAL A 115 23.24 4.42 -2.15
CA VAL A 115 23.07 4.70 -3.59
C VAL A 115 21.76 5.45 -3.85
N GLU A 116 20.71 5.06 -3.13
CA GLU A 116 19.38 5.68 -3.11
C GLU A 116 19.49 7.16 -2.73
N ASN A 117 20.17 7.45 -1.60
CA ASN A 117 20.29 8.80 -1.08
C ASN A 117 21.09 9.72 -2.01
N LYS A 118 22.07 9.18 -2.75
CA LYS A 118 22.82 9.94 -3.78
C LYS A 118 21.91 10.40 -4.92
N GLY A 119 20.99 9.56 -5.37
CA GLY A 119 20.02 9.92 -6.41
C GLY A 119 19.13 11.08 -5.98
N TYR A 120 18.56 11.00 -4.78
CA TYR A 120 17.76 12.09 -4.21
C TYR A 120 18.56 13.38 -4.03
N ALA A 121 19.76 13.31 -3.44
CA ALA A 121 20.64 14.46 -3.25
C ALA A 121 20.96 15.18 -4.56
N LEU A 122 21.23 14.43 -5.64
CA LEU A 122 21.46 15.01 -6.95
C LEU A 122 20.24 15.77 -7.44
N THR A 123 19.05 15.15 -7.42
CA THR A 123 17.83 15.83 -7.89
C THR A 123 17.53 17.10 -7.08
N HIS A 124 17.66 17.03 -5.76
CA HIS A 124 17.46 18.17 -4.85
C HIS A 124 18.48 19.30 -5.06
N SER A 125 19.70 18.98 -5.51
CA SER A 125 20.68 20.01 -5.82
C SER A 125 20.35 20.84 -7.08
N LEU A 126 19.45 20.35 -7.94
CA LEU A 126 19.11 21.02 -9.19
C LEU A 126 18.31 22.32 -8.95
N PRO A 127 18.66 23.44 -9.61
CA PRO A 127 17.84 24.64 -9.59
C PRO A 127 16.51 24.40 -10.34
N LYS A 128 15.45 25.15 -9.96
CA LYS A 128 14.08 24.95 -10.50
C LYS A 128 14.03 24.95 -12.04
N TRP A 129 14.84 25.77 -12.71
CA TRP A 129 14.88 25.81 -14.17
C TRP A 129 15.47 24.53 -14.78
N ALA A 130 16.47 23.91 -14.14
CA ALA A 130 17.05 22.65 -14.61
C ALA A 130 16.10 21.48 -14.36
N THR A 131 15.45 21.46 -13.19
CA THR A 131 14.36 20.52 -12.89
C THR A 131 13.23 20.65 -13.92
N TRP A 132 12.88 21.88 -14.31
CA TRP A 132 11.85 22.12 -15.33
C TRP A 132 12.22 21.51 -16.68
N ILE A 133 13.45 21.70 -17.15
CA ILE A 133 13.94 21.09 -18.41
C ILE A 133 13.85 19.57 -18.32
N PHE A 134 14.34 18.99 -17.23
CA PHE A 134 14.29 17.54 -17.00
C PHE A 134 12.85 17.00 -17.01
N CYS A 135 11.92 17.65 -16.30
CA CYS A 135 10.51 17.30 -16.30
C CYS A 135 9.86 17.44 -17.69
N LYS A 136 10.28 18.42 -18.51
CA LYS A 136 9.81 18.54 -19.90
C LYS A 136 10.29 17.41 -20.79
N VAL A 137 11.53 16.96 -20.62
CA VAL A 137 12.04 15.76 -21.30
C VAL A 137 11.23 14.53 -20.91
N LEU A 138 11.02 14.29 -19.62
CA LEU A 138 10.23 13.17 -19.12
C LEU A 138 8.80 13.19 -19.67
N SER A 139 8.09 14.31 -19.54
CA SER A 139 6.69 14.42 -19.95
C SER A 139 6.48 14.35 -21.46
N VAL A 140 7.27 15.07 -22.26
CA VAL A 140 7.03 15.21 -23.70
C VAL A 140 7.71 14.10 -24.50
N ILE A 141 8.98 13.81 -24.20
CA ILE A 141 9.78 12.86 -24.99
C ILE A 141 9.48 11.43 -24.55
N LEU A 142 9.58 11.15 -23.25
CA LEU A 142 9.30 9.81 -22.71
C LEU A 142 7.80 9.54 -22.50
N GLY A 143 6.96 10.57 -22.55
CA GLY A 143 5.51 10.45 -22.30
C GLY A 143 5.18 10.20 -20.82
N GLU A 144 6.13 10.42 -19.93
CA GLU A 144 6.07 10.13 -18.50
C GLU A 144 5.57 11.35 -17.73
N LYS A 145 4.36 11.81 -18.05
CA LYS A 145 3.80 13.06 -17.51
C LYS A 145 3.71 13.03 -15.99
N GLU A 146 3.14 11.99 -15.41
CA GLU A 146 2.95 11.93 -13.95
C GLU A 146 4.25 11.71 -13.19
N TYR A 147 5.16 10.89 -13.71
CA TYR A 147 6.49 10.77 -13.10
C TYR A 147 7.21 12.12 -13.13
N SER A 148 7.07 12.88 -14.23
CA SER A 148 7.59 14.25 -14.29
C SER A 148 6.93 15.19 -13.27
N GLU A 149 5.64 15.03 -13.00
CA GLU A 149 4.93 15.79 -11.97
C GLU A 149 5.45 15.43 -10.59
N VAL A 150 5.69 14.15 -10.28
CA VAL A 150 6.25 13.78 -8.99
C VAL A 150 7.68 14.32 -8.82
N VAL A 151 8.54 14.21 -9.84
CA VAL A 151 9.89 14.81 -9.77
C VAL A 151 9.79 16.32 -9.56
N TRP A 152 8.88 16.98 -10.27
CA TRP A 152 8.65 18.42 -10.13
C TRP A 152 8.19 18.78 -8.71
N ASP A 153 7.16 18.09 -8.23
CA ASP A 153 6.55 18.28 -6.93
C ASP A 153 7.57 18.11 -5.80
N PHE A 154 8.36 17.04 -5.85
CA PHE A 154 9.40 16.75 -4.86
C PHE A 154 10.51 17.81 -4.81
N ASN A 155 10.75 18.49 -5.94
CA ASN A 155 11.81 19.50 -6.07
C ASN A 155 11.32 20.95 -5.92
N THR A 156 10.00 21.17 -5.96
CA THR A 156 9.43 22.53 -5.99
C THR A 156 8.42 22.81 -4.89
N ALA A 157 7.91 21.78 -4.21
CA ALA A 157 7.09 21.95 -3.01
C ALA A 157 7.88 22.72 -1.96
N ASP A 158 7.26 23.79 -1.45
CA ASP A 158 7.84 24.65 -0.45
C ASP A 158 6.85 24.90 0.69
N THR A 159 7.37 25.32 1.85
CA THR A 159 6.57 25.56 3.05
C THR A 159 5.42 26.55 2.87
N ASN A 160 5.48 27.46 1.89
CA ASN A 160 4.35 28.36 1.59
C ASN A 160 3.15 27.61 0.99
N THR A 161 3.37 26.44 0.39
CA THR A 161 2.30 25.58 -0.13
C THR A 161 1.71 24.63 0.91
N MET A 162 2.32 24.53 2.10
CA MET A 162 1.97 23.53 3.12
C MET A 162 0.48 23.56 3.49
N PHE A 163 -0.08 24.73 3.80
CA PHE A 163 -1.50 24.84 4.17
C PHE A 163 -2.44 24.37 3.05
N LYS A 164 -2.10 24.63 1.79
CA LYS A 164 -2.88 24.14 0.65
C LYS A 164 -2.82 22.61 0.56
N LEU A 165 -1.64 22.02 0.76
CA LEU A 165 -1.47 20.56 0.72
C LEU A 165 -2.19 19.88 1.89
N VAL A 166 -2.15 20.47 3.08
CA VAL A 166 -2.91 19.99 4.25
C VAL A 166 -4.42 20.04 3.98
N ALA A 167 -4.94 21.14 3.42
CA ALA A 167 -6.34 21.21 3.02
C ALA A 167 -6.70 20.13 1.98
N GLU A 168 -5.82 19.86 1.01
CA GLU A 168 -6.01 18.80 0.01
C GLU A 168 -6.00 17.39 0.62
N ARG A 169 -5.21 17.18 1.69
CA ARG A 169 -5.20 15.94 2.49
C ARG A 169 -6.52 15.80 3.25
N GLU A 170 -6.97 16.84 3.93
CA GLU A 170 -8.23 16.85 4.70
C GLU A 170 -9.44 16.59 3.80
N GLU A 171 -9.47 17.17 2.59
CA GLU A 171 -10.53 16.92 1.61
C GLU A 171 -10.57 15.44 1.18
N ARG A 172 -9.40 14.81 1.01
CA ARG A 172 -9.31 13.37 0.71
C ARG A 172 -9.73 12.49 1.87
N GLU A 173 -9.33 12.83 3.10
CA GLU A 173 -9.80 12.13 4.31
C GLU A 173 -11.33 12.19 4.38
N LYS A 174 -11.92 13.37 4.18
CA LYS A 174 -13.37 13.56 4.15
C LYS A 174 -14.04 12.73 3.05
N LYS A 175 -13.51 12.74 1.83
CA LYS A 175 -14.05 11.96 0.70
C LYS A 175 -14.05 10.45 0.97
N SER A 176 -12.93 9.92 1.48
CA SER A 176 -12.82 8.49 1.84
C SER A 176 -13.79 8.16 2.98
N PHE A 177 -13.87 9.01 4.01
CA PHE A 177 -14.80 8.84 5.13
C PHE A 177 -16.27 8.83 4.69
N GLU A 178 -16.68 9.77 3.84
CA GLU A 178 -18.05 9.82 3.29
C GLU A 178 -18.35 8.60 2.42
N ALA A 179 -17.43 8.21 1.53
CA ALA A 179 -17.59 7.01 0.71
C ALA A 179 -17.70 5.75 1.56
N TRP A 180 -16.94 5.66 2.66
CA TRP A 180 -17.03 4.55 3.61
C TRP A 180 -18.43 4.47 4.26
N ASN A 181 -18.92 5.60 4.78
CA ASN A 181 -20.22 5.65 5.43
C ASN A 181 -21.39 5.45 4.46
N ASN A 182 -21.22 5.80 3.18
CA ASN A 182 -22.25 5.64 2.15
C ASN A 182 -22.28 4.23 1.55
N ALA A 183 -21.23 3.43 1.73
CA ALA A 183 -21.16 2.04 1.28
C ALA A 183 -21.91 1.11 2.26
N VAL A 184 -23.21 1.33 2.38
CA VAL A 184 -24.09 0.64 3.32
C VAL A 184 -24.66 -0.67 2.78
N ASP A 185 -25.06 -1.56 3.67
CA ASP A 185 -25.90 -2.73 3.38
C ASP A 185 -27.39 -2.35 3.28
N GLU A 186 -28.25 -3.36 3.14
CA GLU A 186 -29.71 -3.21 3.11
C GLU A 186 -30.31 -2.59 4.39
N ASN A 187 -29.58 -2.65 5.51
CA ASN A 187 -30.00 -2.12 6.81
C ASN A 187 -29.38 -0.73 7.11
N GLY A 188 -28.59 -0.17 6.19
CA GLY A 188 -27.90 1.09 6.40
C GLY A 188 -26.59 0.99 7.19
N ALA A 189 -26.08 -0.22 7.46
CA ALA A 189 -24.81 -0.42 8.14
C ALA A 189 -23.64 -0.28 7.14
N PRO A 190 -22.64 0.58 7.42
CA PRO A 190 -21.47 0.75 6.54
C PRO A 190 -20.58 -0.49 6.56
N MET A 191 -19.63 -0.55 5.63
CA MET A 191 -18.64 -1.63 5.60
C MET A 191 -17.75 -1.67 6.87
N ASP A 192 -17.28 -2.87 7.21
CA ASP A 192 -16.42 -3.12 8.37
C ASP A 192 -14.95 -2.96 8.05
N PHE A 193 -14.54 -3.43 6.88
CA PHE A 193 -13.15 -3.46 6.43
C PHE A 193 -13.05 -3.22 4.93
N VAL A 194 -11.88 -2.81 4.48
CA VAL A 194 -11.47 -2.87 3.08
C VAL A 194 -10.25 -3.78 2.94
N ILE A 195 -10.28 -4.69 1.97
CA ILE A 195 -9.15 -5.54 1.60
C ILE A 195 -8.54 -5.04 0.30
N CYS A 196 -7.22 -4.91 0.27
CA CYS A 196 -6.49 -4.45 -0.90
C CYS A 196 -5.06 -5.01 -0.90
N PRO A 197 -4.33 -4.94 -2.02
CA PRO A 197 -2.92 -5.23 -2.01
C PRO A 197 -2.14 -4.09 -1.35
N ILE A 198 -1.01 -4.44 -0.74
CA ILE A 198 -0.06 -3.47 -0.15
C ILE A 198 0.82 -2.79 -1.21
N SER A 199 1.17 -3.56 -2.24
CA SER A 199 2.11 -3.24 -3.31
C SER A 199 1.70 -4.02 -4.58
N PRO A 200 1.97 -3.47 -5.77
CA PRO A 200 1.73 -4.16 -7.04
C PRO A 200 2.66 -5.37 -7.26
N LEU A 201 3.80 -5.43 -6.56
CA LEU A 201 4.77 -6.52 -6.64
C LEU A 201 4.81 -7.31 -5.31
N PRO A 202 5.02 -8.65 -5.32
CA PRO A 202 5.19 -9.45 -4.11
C PRO A 202 6.44 -9.06 -3.31
N SER A 203 7.54 -8.82 -4.02
CA SER A 203 8.83 -8.39 -3.48
C SER A 203 9.61 -7.63 -4.55
N PHE A 204 10.78 -7.12 -4.17
CA PHE A 204 11.64 -6.34 -5.04
C PHE A 204 13.03 -6.96 -5.10
N GLU A 205 13.69 -6.84 -6.24
CA GLU A 205 15.09 -7.19 -6.35
C GLU A 205 15.95 -6.31 -5.41
N HIS A 206 17.08 -6.84 -4.96
CA HIS A 206 17.99 -6.06 -4.12
C HIS A 206 18.51 -4.83 -4.88
N ASN A 207 18.47 -3.67 -4.21
CA ASN A 207 18.94 -2.37 -4.71
C ASN A 207 18.13 -1.76 -5.88
N THR A 208 16.92 -2.26 -6.20
CA THR A 208 16.07 -1.68 -7.25
C THR A 208 15.02 -0.70 -6.70
N PHE A 209 14.92 -0.56 -5.38
CA PHE A 209 13.90 0.25 -4.69
C PHE A 209 13.88 1.73 -5.11
N ILE A 210 14.99 2.27 -5.60
CA ILE A 210 15.19 3.68 -5.98
C ILE A 210 14.11 4.18 -6.95
N PHE A 211 13.57 3.31 -7.80
CA PHE A 211 12.61 3.66 -8.85
C PHE A 211 11.15 3.40 -8.46
N LEU A 212 10.91 2.83 -7.28
CA LEU A 212 9.64 2.23 -6.86
C LEU A 212 8.77 3.03 -5.86
N PRO A 213 9.10 4.25 -5.38
CA PRO A 213 8.21 4.99 -4.47
C PRO A 213 6.78 5.16 -5.02
N GLN A 214 6.61 5.14 -6.35
CA GLN A 214 5.32 5.30 -7.01
C GLN A 214 4.36 4.11 -6.81
N LEU A 215 4.86 2.95 -6.38
CA LEU A 215 4.10 1.71 -6.28
C LEU A 215 3.23 1.61 -5.03
N TYR A 216 3.46 2.49 -4.06
CA TYR A 216 2.83 2.42 -2.74
C TYR A 216 1.50 3.17 -2.68
N GLY A 217 0.61 2.98 -3.67
CA GLY A 217 -0.67 3.70 -3.73
C GLY A 217 -1.50 3.56 -2.45
N SER A 218 -1.87 2.33 -2.08
CA SER A 218 -2.69 2.04 -0.89
C SER A 218 -1.93 2.37 0.41
N SER A 219 -0.65 2.01 0.50
CA SER A 219 0.19 2.30 1.67
C SER A 219 0.35 3.82 1.90
N PHE A 220 0.57 4.62 0.86
CA PHE A 220 0.67 6.08 0.98
C PHE A 220 -0.68 6.71 1.28
N LEU A 221 -1.76 6.22 0.68
CA LEU A 221 -3.11 6.68 1.01
C LEU A 221 -3.37 6.55 2.51
N TYR A 222 -3.27 5.36 3.08
CA TYR A 222 -3.67 5.15 4.47
C TYR A 222 -2.74 5.84 5.48
N ASN A 223 -1.47 6.08 5.11
CA ASN A 223 -0.60 6.98 5.86
C ASN A 223 -1.08 8.44 5.79
N LEU A 224 -1.56 8.91 4.63
CA LEU A 224 -2.10 10.27 4.51
C LEU A 224 -3.35 10.45 5.36
N ILE A 225 -4.33 9.57 5.22
CA ILE A 225 -5.66 9.77 5.84
C ILE A 225 -5.75 9.20 7.26
N GLY A 226 -4.78 8.39 7.69
CA GLY A 226 -4.63 7.91 9.06
C GLY A 226 -5.55 6.74 9.42
N ASN A 227 -6.01 5.97 8.44
CA ASN A 227 -6.74 4.73 8.69
C ASN A 227 -5.84 3.68 9.35
N THR A 228 -6.42 2.88 10.23
CA THR A 228 -5.73 1.72 10.77
C THR A 228 -5.60 0.65 9.70
N THR A 229 -4.39 0.13 9.51
CA THR A 229 -4.10 -0.93 8.55
C THR A 229 -3.35 -2.07 9.22
N GLY A 230 -3.56 -3.27 8.72
CA GLY A 230 -2.82 -4.46 9.13
C GLY A 230 -2.61 -5.40 7.95
N ILE A 231 -1.58 -6.22 8.02
CA ILE A 231 -1.12 -7.01 6.86
C ILE A 231 -1.05 -8.47 7.28
N ILE A 232 -1.67 -9.35 6.49
CA ILE A 232 -1.61 -10.80 6.70
C ILE A 232 -1.17 -11.52 5.42
N PRO A 233 -0.31 -12.55 5.52
CA PRO A 233 0.05 -13.38 4.38
C PRO A 233 -1.14 -14.27 3.97
N VAL A 234 -1.35 -14.43 2.66
CA VAL A 234 -2.50 -15.19 2.12
C VAL A 234 -2.06 -16.35 1.23
N SER A 235 -1.02 -16.13 0.43
CA SER A 235 -0.53 -17.15 -0.49
C SER A 235 0.98 -17.06 -0.69
N ARG A 236 1.51 -17.93 -1.55
CA ARG A 236 2.87 -17.83 -2.10
C ARG A 236 2.82 -17.69 -3.61
N VAL A 237 3.83 -17.07 -4.21
CA VAL A 237 3.98 -16.96 -5.67
C VAL A 237 4.12 -18.36 -6.27
N ASN A 238 3.36 -18.64 -7.32
CA ASN A 238 3.37 -19.88 -8.09
C ASN A 238 3.78 -19.60 -9.53
N ARG A 239 4.86 -20.26 -9.99
CA ARG A 239 5.47 -20.04 -11.30
C ARG A 239 4.55 -20.40 -12.48
N GLU A 240 3.67 -21.37 -12.29
CA GLU A 240 2.84 -21.93 -13.35
C GLU A 240 1.66 -21.03 -13.71
N ILE A 241 1.19 -20.23 -12.74
CA ILE A 241 -0.04 -19.44 -12.88
C ILE A 241 0.16 -17.93 -12.70
N ASP A 242 1.28 -17.51 -12.10
CA ASP A 242 1.53 -16.09 -11.83
C ASP A 242 2.45 -15.42 -12.87
N GLY A 243 2.78 -16.09 -13.97
CA GLY A 243 3.65 -15.55 -15.03
C GLY A 243 3.02 -14.38 -15.80
N ILE A 244 3.88 -13.50 -16.32
CA ILE A 244 3.51 -12.49 -17.33
C ILE A 244 4.29 -12.83 -18.60
N GLU A 245 3.60 -13.33 -19.64
CA GLU A 245 4.23 -13.76 -20.89
C GLU A 245 4.69 -12.58 -21.76
N ASP A 246 3.78 -11.61 -21.97
CA ASP A 246 4.05 -10.39 -22.72
C ASP A 246 3.75 -9.17 -21.84
N LEU A 247 4.81 -8.54 -21.36
CA LEU A 247 4.72 -7.37 -20.48
C LEU A 247 4.02 -6.19 -21.17
N ASP A 248 4.25 -5.98 -22.46
CA ASP A 248 3.66 -4.85 -23.20
C ASP A 248 2.15 -5.03 -23.39
N ALA A 249 1.73 -6.24 -23.80
CA ALA A 249 0.32 -6.56 -23.92
C ALA A 249 -0.39 -6.52 -22.57
N TRP A 250 0.24 -7.04 -21.51
CA TRP A 250 -0.30 -7.03 -20.16
C TRP A 250 -0.49 -5.60 -19.63
N LEU A 251 0.54 -4.75 -19.73
CA LEU A 251 0.45 -3.34 -19.34
C LEU A 251 -0.64 -2.60 -20.11
N LYS A 252 -0.73 -2.81 -21.43
CA LYS A 252 -1.78 -2.21 -22.26
C LYS A 252 -3.19 -2.64 -21.84
N SER A 253 -3.35 -3.86 -21.34
CA SER A 253 -4.64 -4.40 -20.90
C SER A 253 -5.06 -3.93 -19.51
N LYS A 254 -4.09 -3.64 -18.62
CA LYS A 254 -4.35 -3.37 -17.20
C LYS A 254 -4.20 -1.89 -16.80
N VAL A 255 -3.29 -1.14 -17.43
CA VAL A 255 -3.12 0.29 -17.14
C VAL A 255 -4.30 1.08 -17.71
N SER A 256 -4.82 2.04 -16.94
CA SER A 256 -5.93 2.90 -17.39
C SER A 256 -5.58 3.65 -18.67
N LYS A 257 -6.60 3.90 -19.50
CA LYS A 257 -6.48 4.66 -20.77
C LYS A 257 -6.12 6.12 -20.58
N ASP A 258 -6.17 6.62 -19.35
CA ASP A 258 -5.74 7.98 -19.01
C ASP A 258 -4.21 8.15 -19.09
N TYR A 259 -3.47 7.04 -19.19
CA TYR A 259 -2.01 7.00 -19.18
C TYR A 259 -1.41 6.86 -20.58
N SER A 260 -0.15 7.29 -20.71
CA SER A 260 0.63 7.12 -21.93
C SER A 260 0.86 5.64 -22.24
N GLU A 261 0.60 5.23 -23.48
CA GLU A 261 0.88 3.86 -23.96
C GLU A 261 2.38 3.55 -24.09
N LYS A 262 3.28 4.48 -23.71
CA LYS A 262 4.74 4.25 -23.75
C LYS A 262 5.26 3.40 -22.58
N PHE A 263 4.57 3.42 -21.44
CA PHE A 263 4.82 2.58 -20.27
C PHE A 263 6.28 2.50 -19.79
N TYR A 264 7.09 3.55 -19.92
CA TYR A 264 8.53 3.47 -19.65
C TYR A 264 8.82 3.19 -18.17
N ILE A 265 8.15 3.90 -17.26
CA ILE A 265 8.33 3.68 -15.81
C ILE A 265 7.76 2.33 -15.36
N HIS A 266 6.66 1.89 -15.98
CA HIS A 266 6.07 0.58 -15.75
C HIS A 266 7.05 -0.51 -16.16
N LYS A 267 7.64 -0.44 -17.36
CA LYS A 267 8.64 -1.42 -17.79
C LYS A 267 9.81 -1.51 -16.83
N ILE A 268 10.37 -0.38 -16.38
CA ILE A 268 11.42 -0.39 -15.35
C ILE A 268 10.95 -1.09 -14.07
N THR A 269 9.71 -0.83 -13.66
CA THR A 269 9.11 -1.44 -12.48
C THR A 269 8.94 -2.94 -12.61
N TYR A 270 8.24 -3.40 -13.65
CA TYR A 270 7.80 -4.79 -13.78
C TYR A 270 8.85 -5.69 -14.44
N ASN A 271 9.95 -5.15 -14.98
CA ASN A 271 11.05 -5.96 -15.48
C ASN A 271 11.74 -6.79 -14.37
N GLN A 272 11.54 -6.42 -13.10
CA GLN A 272 12.00 -7.22 -11.95
C GLN A 272 11.00 -8.32 -11.53
N TYR A 273 9.82 -8.38 -12.15
CA TYR A 273 8.83 -9.42 -11.84
C TYR A 273 9.10 -10.66 -12.67
N ASN A 274 9.59 -11.71 -12.01
CA ASN A 274 9.80 -13.03 -12.61
C ASN A 274 9.18 -14.10 -11.69
N ALA A 275 8.12 -14.75 -12.17
CA ALA A 275 7.38 -15.74 -11.37
C ALA A 275 8.19 -17.01 -11.04
N ASP A 276 9.18 -17.37 -11.88
CA ASP A 276 10.08 -18.50 -11.61
C ASP A 276 11.07 -18.16 -10.49
N GLU A 277 11.68 -16.97 -10.55
CA GLU A 277 12.65 -16.52 -9.53
C GLU A 277 11.97 -16.17 -8.20
N MET A 278 10.75 -15.64 -8.27
CA MET A 278 9.94 -15.31 -7.10
C MET A 278 9.15 -16.50 -6.55
N HIS A 279 9.25 -17.69 -7.17
CA HIS A 279 8.47 -18.85 -6.75
C HIS A 279 8.64 -19.15 -5.27
N GLY A 280 7.51 -19.31 -4.58
CA GLY A 280 7.48 -19.57 -3.15
C GLY A 280 7.57 -18.32 -2.28
N LEU A 281 7.81 -17.11 -2.80
CA LEU A 281 7.79 -15.89 -1.97
C LEU A 281 6.38 -15.63 -1.40
N PRO A 282 6.26 -15.12 -0.17
CA PRO A 282 4.96 -14.84 0.44
C PRO A 282 4.28 -13.65 -0.24
N VAL A 283 2.97 -13.75 -0.42
CA VAL A 283 2.11 -12.67 -0.91
C VAL A 283 1.08 -12.36 0.16
N ALA A 284 0.95 -11.08 0.52
CA ALA A 284 0.10 -10.61 1.59
C ALA A 284 -0.98 -9.65 1.07
N ILE A 285 -2.05 -9.54 1.86
CA ILE A 285 -3.09 -8.52 1.67
C ILE A 285 -3.04 -7.53 2.84
N GLN A 286 -3.52 -6.33 2.58
CA GLN A 286 -3.74 -5.29 3.56
C GLN A 286 -5.23 -5.27 3.94
N VAL A 287 -5.50 -5.33 5.24
CA VAL A 287 -6.81 -5.17 5.87
C VAL A 287 -6.87 -3.78 6.47
N VAL A 288 -7.86 -3.00 6.04
CA VAL A 288 -8.02 -1.58 6.40
C VAL A 288 -9.26 -1.43 7.25
N GLY A 289 -9.15 -0.76 8.39
CA GLY A 289 -10.27 -0.30 9.21
C GLY A 289 -10.35 1.23 9.23
N ARG A 290 -11.20 1.79 10.09
CA ARG A 290 -11.26 3.25 10.26
C ARG A 290 -10.12 3.73 11.15
N LYS A 291 -10.00 5.05 11.27
CA LYS A 291 -9.07 5.70 12.19
C LYS A 291 -9.42 5.35 13.63
N PHE A 292 -8.41 5.04 14.43
CA PHE A 292 -8.56 4.61 15.83
C PHE A 292 -9.41 3.33 15.97
N GLU A 293 -9.25 2.35 15.07
CA GLU A 293 -9.91 1.04 15.14
C GLU A 293 -8.88 -0.10 15.17
N GLU A 294 -7.73 0.12 15.82
CA GLU A 294 -6.63 -0.85 15.93
C GLU A 294 -7.10 -2.23 16.43
N GLU A 295 -7.91 -2.25 17.50
CA GLU A 295 -8.43 -3.49 18.09
C GLU A 295 -9.41 -4.20 17.12
N LYS A 296 -10.23 -3.43 16.38
CA LYS A 296 -11.15 -3.97 15.38
C LYS A 296 -10.38 -4.59 14.21
N VAL A 297 -9.33 -3.92 13.73
CA VAL A 297 -8.47 -4.43 12.64
C VAL A 297 -7.70 -5.67 13.09
N ALA A 298 -7.14 -5.68 14.30
CA ALA A 298 -6.47 -6.86 14.84
C ALA A 298 -7.41 -8.08 14.88
N LYS A 299 -8.63 -7.91 15.42
CA LYS A 299 -9.65 -8.97 15.42
C LYS A 299 -10.12 -9.35 14.01
N GLY A 300 -10.25 -8.38 13.11
CA GLY A 300 -10.60 -8.61 11.72
C GLY A 300 -9.56 -9.48 11.03
N MET A 301 -8.28 -9.16 11.20
CA MET A 301 -7.16 -9.96 10.69
C MET A 301 -7.16 -11.37 11.28
N GLU A 302 -7.44 -11.54 12.58
CA GLU A 302 -7.48 -12.85 13.25
C GLU A 302 -8.57 -13.73 12.63
N LEU A 303 -9.77 -13.17 12.42
CA LEU A 303 -10.87 -13.86 11.77
C LEU A 303 -10.56 -14.20 10.30
N ILE A 304 -10.03 -13.26 9.53
CA ILE A 304 -9.69 -13.47 8.11
C ILE A 304 -8.60 -14.54 7.98
N ASP A 305 -7.55 -14.47 8.79
CA ASP A 305 -6.46 -15.46 8.81
C ASP A 305 -6.99 -16.86 9.17
N LYS A 306 -7.90 -16.96 10.15
CA LYS A 306 -8.58 -18.22 10.48
C LYS A 306 -9.39 -18.76 9.30
N ILE A 307 -10.21 -17.93 8.65
CA ILE A 307 -11.01 -18.34 7.48
C ILE A 307 -10.10 -18.83 6.36
N LEU A 308 -9.00 -18.11 6.07
CA LEU A 308 -8.01 -18.51 5.08
C LEU A 308 -7.33 -19.85 5.42
N LYS A 309 -7.04 -20.08 6.71
CA LYS A 309 -6.49 -21.34 7.23
C LYS A 309 -7.47 -22.52 7.20
N GLU A 310 -8.77 -22.28 7.15
CA GLU A 310 -9.80 -23.33 7.03
C GLU A 310 -10.23 -23.56 5.57
N TYR A 311 -10.14 -22.53 4.73
CA TYR A 311 -10.51 -22.62 3.32
C TYR A 311 -9.50 -23.47 2.53
N ASP A 312 -10.01 -24.49 1.84
CA ASP A 312 -9.20 -25.37 1.01
C ASP A 312 -8.98 -24.73 -0.37
N GLN A 313 -7.71 -24.44 -0.68
CA GLN A 313 -7.34 -23.75 -1.91
C GLN A 313 -5.88 -24.05 -2.30
N PRO A 314 -5.57 -24.12 -3.60
CA PRO A 314 -4.20 -24.31 -4.06
C PRO A 314 -3.31 -23.11 -3.66
N ASN A 315 -2.03 -23.36 -3.43
CA ASN A 315 -1.02 -22.33 -3.09
C ASN A 315 -1.36 -21.49 -1.85
N LYS A 316 -2.13 -22.06 -0.93
CA LYS A 316 -2.39 -21.51 0.39
C LYS A 316 -1.08 -21.17 1.10
N TYR A 317 -1.08 -20.08 1.85
CA TYR A 317 0.09 -19.72 2.64
C TYR A 317 0.42 -20.80 3.67
N THR A 318 1.66 -21.27 3.60
CA THR A 318 2.30 -22.07 4.65
C THR A 318 3.47 -21.27 5.20
N THR A 319 3.80 -21.46 6.49
CA THR A 319 4.98 -20.80 7.09
C THR A 319 6.25 -21.21 6.34
N TYR A 320 7.32 -20.41 6.43
CA TYR A 320 8.55 -20.72 5.70
C TYR A 320 9.11 -22.11 6.06
N SER A 321 9.06 -22.48 7.34
CA SER A 321 9.46 -23.80 7.83
C SER A 321 8.59 -24.94 7.30
N GLN A 322 7.29 -24.71 7.07
CA GLN A 322 6.39 -25.71 6.46
C GLN A 322 6.63 -25.82 4.96
N TYR A 323 6.69 -24.68 4.27
CA TYR A 323 6.96 -24.62 2.84
C TYR A 323 8.27 -25.32 2.48
N GLN A 324 9.34 -25.09 3.24
CA GLN A 324 10.61 -25.80 3.03
C GLN A 324 10.43 -27.31 3.18
N LYS A 325 9.75 -27.80 4.23
CA LYS A 325 9.52 -29.24 4.42
C LYS A 325 8.72 -29.87 3.28
N GLU A 326 7.73 -29.16 2.77
CA GLU A 326 6.88 -29.63 1.66
C GLU A 326 7.62 -29.70 0.32
N ASN A 327 8.63 -28.85 0.13
CA ASN A 327 9.37 -28.69 -1.14
C ASN A 327 10.84 -29.17 -1.08
N SER A 328 11.24 -29.92 -0.04
CA SER A 328 12.61 -30.45 0.12
C SER A 328 12.81 -31.86 -0.45
N ASN A 329 11.94 -32.32 -1.36
CA ASN A 329 12.06 -33.62 -2.05
C ASN A 329 12.50 -33.44 -3.50
#